data_AF-A0A7K1SEI9-F1
#
_entry.id   AF-A0A7K1SEI9-F1
#
_cell.length_a   1.000
_cell.length_b   1.000
_cell.length_c   1.000
_cell.angle_alpha   90.00
_cell.angle_beta   90.00
_cell.angle_gamma   90.00
#
_symmetry.space_group_name_H-M   'P 1'
#
loop_
_entity.id
_entity.type
_entity.pdbx_description
1 polymer ?
#
loop_
_entity_poly.entity_id
_entity_poly.type
_entity_poly.pdbx_seq_one_letter_code
_entity_poly.pdbx_strand_id
1 'polypeptide(L)'
;MTIELYTAPINESDAPADSPISNTTGELPDQEPTLDLGDLLGSFDSQDEALEFIKTQTLSQDQSIIDSVIVLFSPYTHVEFLTVTIQNEDQSTYPKSYYLVTDEGY
;
A
#
# COMPACT_ATOMS: atom_id res chain seq x y z
N MET A 1 -13.45 -6.74 -11.80
CA MET A 1 -12.46 -6.75 -10.71
C MET A 1 -11.86 -5.36 -10.73
N THR A 2 -12.10 -4.60 -9.67
CA THR A 2 -11.68 -3.20 -9.59
C THR A 2 -10.64 -3.09 -8.50
N ILE A 3 -9.63 -2.24 -8.70
CA ILE A 3 -8.57 -2.00 -7.74
C ILE A 3 -8.73 -0.59 -7.20
N GLU A 4 -8.95 -0.48 -5.90
CA GLU A 4 -9.03 0.78 -5.19
C GLU A 4 -7.65 1.13 -4.63
N LEU A 5 -7.18 2.34 -4.96
CA LEU A 5 -5.90 2.85 -4.49
C LEU A 5 -6.13 3.78 -3.30
N TYR A 6 -5.53 3.47 -2.16
CA TYR A 6 -5.59 4.30 -0.97
C TYR A 6 -4.22 4.87 -0.63
N THR A 7 -4.20 6.05 0.00
CA THR A 7 -2.99 6.53 0.66
C THR A 7 -2.64 5.59 1.81
N ALA A 8 -1.41 5.07 1.86
CA ALA A 8 -0.94 4.43 3.08
C ALA A 8 -0.34 5.50 4.01
N PRO A 9 -0.56 5.42 5.33
CA PRO A 9 0.14 6.29 6.25
C PRO A 9 1.64 6.07 6.12
N ILE A 10 2.40 7.17 6.11
CA ILE A 10 3.87 7.18 6.16
C ILE A 10 4.31 6.82 7.59
N ASN A 11 3.90 5.65 8.09
CA ASN A 11 4.44 5.16 9.35
C ASN A 11 5.79 4.54 9.05
N GLU A 12 6.84 5.27 9.44
CA GLU A 12 8.14 4.70 9.75
C GLU A 12 7.92 3.43 10.59
N SER A 13 8.23 2.27 10.04
CA SER A 13 8.17 0.98 10.74
C SER A 13 6.78 0.58 11.26
N ASP A 14 5.94 0.06 10.38
CA ASP A 14 5.32 -1.23 10.71
C ASP A 14 6.02 -2.25 9.82
N ALA A 15 7.19 -2.69 10.29
CA ALA A 15 7.70 -3.99 9.87
C ALA A 15 6.54 -4.97 10.00
N PRO A 16 6.33 -5.92 9.06
CA PRO A 16 5.32 -6.95 9.24
C PRO A 16 5.57 -7.53 10.62
N ALA A 17 4.64 -7.32 11.57
CA ALA A 17 4.89 -7.62 12.96
C ALA A 17 5.41 -9.05 13.04
N ASP A 18 6.73 -9.17 13.25
CA ASP A 18 7.37 -10.43 13.55
C ASP A 18 6.54 -10.93 14.73
N SER A 19 5.85 -12.04 14.53
CA SER A 19 4.89 -12.55 15.48
C SER A 19 5.62 -13.46 16.46
N PRO A 20 6.02 -12.99 17.67
CA PRO A 20 6.29 -13.90 18.76
C PRO A 20 5.23 -13.70 19.83
N ILE A 21 4.01 -14.18 19.58
CA ILE A 21 3.10 -14.46 20.69
C ILE A 21 2.59 -15.88 20.52
N SER A 22 3.39 -16.82 21.06
CA SER A 22 2.87 -18.06 21.62
C SER A 22 1.79 -17.69 22.65
N ASN A 23 0.53 -17.61 22.21
CA ASN A 23 -0.58 -17.38 23.11
C ASN A 23 -1.02 -18.72 23.72
N THR A 24 -0.51 -19.02 24.92
CA THR A 24 -0.89 -20.18 25.74
C THR A 24 -2.23 -19.97 26.44
N THR A 25 -3.28 -19.52 25.74
CA THR A 25 -4.68 -19.55 26.19
C THR A 25 -5.57 -19.39 24.95
N GLY A 26 -6.52 -20.31 24.76
CA GLY A 26 -7.39 -20.37 23.59
C GLY A 26 -8.46 -19.28 23.54
N GLU A 27 -8.04 -18.03 23.45
CA GLU A 27 -8.88 -16.91 23.02
C GLU A 27 -8.46 -16.57 21.59
N LEU A 28 -9.43 -16.65 20.66
CA LEU A 28 -9.27 -16.15 19.31
C LEU A 28 -8.96 -14.65 19.42
N PRO A 29 -8.01 -14.10 18.67
CA PRO A 29 -7.87 -12.64 18.61
C PRO A 29 -9.18 -12.05 18.06
N ASP A 30 -9.95 -11.36 18.90
CA ASP A 30 -11.22 -10.68 18.57
C ASP A 30 -11.01 -9.47 17.62
N GLN A 31 -9.78 -9.18 17.25
CA GLN A 31 -9.46 -8.08 16.34
C GLN A 31 -8.88 -8.66 15.06
N GLU A 32 -9.72 -8.72 14.03
CA GLU A 32 -9.21 -8.63 12.66
C GLU A 32 -8.25 -7.43 12.61
N PRO A 33 -7.09 -7.54 11.95
CA PRO A 33 -6.24 -6.39 11.76
C PRO A 33 -7.09 -5.33 11.03
N THR A 34 -7.51 -4.30 11.76
CA THR A 34 -8.23 -3.16 11.19
C THR A 34 -7.21 -2.44 10.32
N LEU A 35 -7.21 -2.79 9.04
CA LEU A 35 -6.46 -2.08 8.03
C LEU A 35 -7.05 -0.68 7.94
N ASP A 36 -6.34 0.31 8.47
CA ASP A 36 -6.70 1.71 8.32
C ASP A 36 -6.36 2.12 6.88
N LEU A 37 -7.31 1.88 5.99
CA LEU A 37 -7.27 2.39 4.63
C LEU A 37 -7.40 3.91 4.73
N GLY A 38 -6.37 4.62 4.26
CA GLY A 38 -6.37 6.08 4.24
C GLY A 38 -7.36 6.65 3.23
N ASP A 39 -7.03 7.77 2.61
CA ASP A 39 -7.91 8.41 1.62
C ASP A 39 -7.91 7.62 0.31
N LEU A 40 -9.11 7.39 -0.26
CA LEU A 40 -9.27 6.76 -1.56
C LEU A 40 -8.83 7.75 -2.65
N LEU A 41 -7.73 7.42 -3.32
CA LEU A 41 -7.18 8.22 -4.42
C LEU A 41 -7.93 7.97 -5.73
N GLY A 42 -8.44 6.75 -5.92
CA GLY A 42 -9.17 6.38 -7.13
C GLY A 42 -9.40 4.88 -7.24
N SER A 43 -10.22 4.51 -8.22
CA SER A 43 -10.53 3.13 -8.58
C SER A 43 -10.04 2.88 -10.00
N PHE A 44 -9.37 1.75 -10.21
CA PHE A 44 -8.65 1.41 -11.42
C PHE A 44 -9.00 0.00 -11.88
N ASP A 45 -8.92 -0.27 -13.17
CA ASP A 45 -9.18 -1.61 -13.71
C ASP A 45 -7.99 -2.57 -13.51
N SER A 46 -6.78 -2.05 -13.23
CA SER A 46 -5.55 -2.84 -13.08
C SER A 46 -4.46 -2.13 -12.26
N GLN A 47 -3.50 -2.91 -11.76
CA GLN A 47 -2.37 -2.41 -10.97
C GLN A 47 -1.50 -1.45 -11.79
N ASP A 48 -1.28 -1.77 -13.07
CA ASP A 48 -0.54 -0.91 -14.00
C ASP A 48 -1.19 0.49 -14.11
N GLU A 49 -2.51 0.55 -14.19
CA GLU A 49 -3.25 1.82 -14.31
C GLU A 49 -3.15 2.66 -13.03
N ALA A 50 -3.24 2.01 -11.86
CA ALA A 50 -2.99 2.66 -10.57
C ALA A 50 -1.54 3.19 -10.47
N LEU A 51 -0.55 2.42 -10.95
CA LEU A 51 0.85 2.84 -10.99
C LEU A 51 1.07 4.00 -11.98
N GLU A 52 0.43 3.99 -13.15
CA GLU A 52 0.47 5.09 -14.11
C GLU A 52 -0.14 6.37 -13.55
N PHE A 53 -1.23 6.27 -12.79
CA PHE A 53 -1.81 7.40 -12.07
C PHE A 53 -0.80 8.01 -11.08
N ILE A 54 -0.16 7.19 -10.25
CA ILE A 54 0.86 7.64 -9.30
C ILE A 54 2.03 8.29 -10.06
N LYS A 55 2.53 7.66 -11.13
CA LYS A 55 3.59 8.23 -11.98
C LYS A 55 3.21 9.60 -12.51
N THR A 56 1.99 9.76 -13.02
CA THR A 56 1.49 11.02 -13.57
C THR A 56 1.38 12.11 -12.49
N GLN A 57 0.89 11.74 -11.30
CA GLN A 57 0.83 12.65 -10.15
C GLN A 57 2.22 13.09 -9.69
N THR A 58 3.17 12.17 -9.62
CA THR A 58 4.56 12.45 -9.25
C THR A 58 5.25 13.32 -10.31
N LEU A 59 5.09 13.01 -11.59
CA LEU A 59 5.61 13.83 -12.70
C LEU A 59 5.06 15.27 -12.70
N SER A 60 3.81 15.44 -12.30
CA SER A 60 3.18 16.77 -12.18
C SER A 60 3.78 17.64 -11.07
N GLN A 61 4.58 17.05 -10.17
CA GLN A 61 5.30 17.73 -9.09
C GLN A 61 6.81 17.87 -9.37
N ASP A 62 7.23 17.72 -10.64
CA ASP A 62 8.65 17.70 -11.04
C ASP A 62 9.47 16.61 -10.30
N GLN A 63 8.79 15.52 -9.93
CA GLN A 63 9.37 14.36 -9.29
C GLN A 63 9.34 13.16 -10.25
N SER A 64 10.17 12.15 -9.98
CA SER A 64 10.21 10.92 -10.77
C SER A 64 10.18 9.69 -9.88
N ILE A 65 9.43 8.67 -10.30
CA ILE A 65 9.47 7.35 -9.64
C ILE A 65 10.66 6.58 -10.20
N ILE A 66 11.62 6.24 -9.35
CA ILE A 66 12.84 5.51 -9.75
C ILE A 66 12.79 4.02 -9.43
N ASP A 67 11.90 3.63 -8.51
CA ASP A 67 11.71 2.24 -8.10
C ASP A 67 10.27 2.05 -7.59
N SER A 68 9.72 0.85 -7.76
CA SER A 68 8.39 0.49 -7.28
C SER A 68 8.34 -0.99 -6.90
N VAL A 69 7.88 -1.28 -5.69
CA VAL A 69 7.76 -2.63 -5.14
C VAL A 69 6.32 -2.84 -4.68
N ILE A 70 5.73 -3.96 -5.09
CA ILE A 70 4.40 -4.40 -4.65
C ILE A 70 4.59 -5.66 -3.81
N VAL A 71 4.01 -5.68 -2.63
CA VAL A 71 3.99 -6.86 -1.75
C VAL A 71 2.56 -7.13 -1.29
N LEU A 72 2.17 -8.40 -1.15
CA LEU A 72 0.88 -8.70 -0.53
C LEU A 72 0.91 -8.26 0.94
N PHE A 73 -0.12 -7.52 1.38
CA PHE A 73 -0.25 -7.14 2.79
C PHE A 73 -0.56 -8.35 3.67
N SER A 74 -1.47 -9.22 3.19
CA SER A 74 -1.75 -10.51 3.82
C SER A 74 -2.24 -11.51 2.76
N PRO A 75 -1.87 -12.80 2.86
CA PRO A 75 -2.33 -13.83 1.93
C PRO A 75 -3.84 -14.11 2.02
N TYR A 76 -4.52 -13.59 3.04
CA TYR A 76 -5.95 -13.79 3.28
C TYR A 76 -6.79 -12.55 2.96
N THR A 77 -6.15 -11.44 2.60
CA THR A 77 -6.80 -10.19 2.22
C THR A 77 -6.45 -9.89 0.77
N HIS A 78 -7.40 -9.44 -0.04
CA HIS A 78 -7.14 -8.96 -1.41
C HIS A 78 -6.49 -7.57 -1.40
N VAL A 79 -5.53 -7.36 -0.50
CA VAL A 79 -4.86 -6.09 -0.25
C VAL A 79 -3.37 -6.26 -0.52
N GLU A 80 -2.86 -5.38 -1.36
CA GLU A 80 -1.45 -5.28 -1.71
C GLU A 80 -0.92 -3.92 -1.26
N PHE A 81 0.37 -3.88 -0.96
CA PHE A 81 1.09 -2.71 -0.51
C PHE A 81 2.10 -2.32 -1.58
N LEU A 82 1.85 -1.17 -2.20
CA LEU A 82 2.71 -0.58 -3.23
C LEU A 82 3.59 0.47 -2.58
N THR A 83 4.89 0.26 -2.60
CA THR A 83 5.90 1.25 -2.20
C THR A 83 6.62 1.77 -3.43
N VAL A 84 6.61 3.07 -3.63
CA VAL A 84 7.33 3.75 -4.71
C VAL A 84 8.44 4.61 -4.12
N THR A 85 9.61 4.58 -4.74
CA THR A 85 10.71 5.49 -4.40
C THR A 85 10.64 6.69 -5.32
N ILE A 86 10.37 7.86 -4.74
CA ILE A 86 10.26 9.12 -5.46
C ILE A 86 11.59 9.87 -5.35
N GLN A 87 12.11 10.33 -6.48
CA GLN A 87 13.25 11.23 -6.59
C GLN A 87 12.76 12.66 -6.87
N ASN A 88 13.24 13.61 -6.09
CA ASN A 88 13.05 15.05 -6.31
C ASN A 88 14.09 15.62 -7.27
N GLU A 89 13.87 16.84 -7.73
CA GLU A 89 14.83 17.62 -8.53
C GLU A 89 16.20 17.77 -7.84
N ASP A 90 16.22 17.88 -6.50
CA ASP A 90 17.43 17.92 -5.66
C ASP A 90 18.16 16.55 -5.56
N GLN A 91 17.72 15.53 -6.32
CA GLN A 91 18.18 14.13 -6.23
C GLN A 91 17.89 13.43 -4.90
N SER A 92 17.33 14.14 -3.93
CA SER A 92 16.81 13.59 -2.68
C SER A 92 15.68 12.60 -2.97
N THR A 93 15.82 11.38 -2.45
CA THR A 93 14.83 10.29 -2.62
C THR A 93 14.04 10.07 -1.35
N TYR A 94 12.75 9.80 -1.47
CA TYR A 94 11.92 9.39 -0.35
C TYR A 94 10.94 8.28 -0.78
N PRO A 95 10.70 7.29 0.09
CA PRO A 95 9.69 6.27 -0.17
C PRO A 95 8.30 6.85 0.08
N LYS A 96 7.34 6.41 -0.73
CA LYS A 96 5.92 6.69 -0.53
C LYS A 96 5.13 5.40 -0.75
N SER A 97 4.18 5.14 0.13
CA SER A 97 3.44 3.88 0.11
C SER A 97 1.94 4.10 -0.14
N TYR A 98 1.31 3.08 -0.71
CA TYR A 98 -0.09 3.04 -1.09
C TYR A 98 -0.65 1.63 -0.84
N TYR A 99 -1.94 1.54 -0.54
CA TYR A 99 -2.66 0.27 -0.52
C TYR A 99 -3.43 0.09 -1.82
N LEU A 100 -3.35 -1.10 -2.39
CA LEU A 100 -4.12 -1.56 -3.54
C LEU A 100 -5.10 -2.60 -3.01
N VAL A 101 -6.39 -2.25 -2.93
CA VAL A 101 -7.44 -3.17 -2.49
C VAL A 101 -8.16 -3.65 -3.72
N THR A 102 -8.21 -4.96 -3.93
CA THR A 102 -8.95 -5.53 -5.05
C THR A 102 -10.36 -5.90 -4.61
N ASP A 103 -11.35 -5.18 -5.14
CA ASP A 103 -12.76 -5.50 -5.00
C ASP A 103 -13.16 -6.54 -6.05
N GLU A 104 -13.37 -7.76 -5.56
CA GLU A 104 -14.05 -8.83 -6.29
C GLU A 104 -15.54 -8.77 -5.91
N GLY A 105 -16.26 -7.73 -6.35
CA GLY A 105 -17.69 -7.54 -6.05
C GLY A 105 -18.48 -8.86 -6.08
N TYR A 106 -18.99 -9.23 -4.90
CA TYR A 106 -19.72 -10.48 -4.61
C TYR A 106 -21.20 -10.41 -4.98
#